data_AF-A0A962MGW3-F1
#
_entry.id   AF-A0A962MGW3-F1
#
_cell.length_a   1.000
_cell.length_b   1.000
_cell.length_c   1.000
_cell.angle_alpha   90.00
_cell.angle_beta   90.00
_cell.angle_gamma   90.00
#
_symmetry.space_group_name_H-M   'P 1'
#
loop_
_entity.id
_entity.type
_entity.pdbx_description
1 polymer ?
#
loop_
_entity_poly.entity_id
_entity_poly.type
_entity_poly.pdbx_seq_one_letter_code
_entity_poly.pdbx_strand_id
1 'polypeptide(L)'
;MNDLKQWLEQNGFRFLKNNVKRPGNIQDWVATKSVPQARPCEVNGARALTVRPHQWIFSGQITKAFADVVIAGYVNGIWYELASSGAAPNEIMQRWPEIERNLVAAWQAIGEGK
;
A
#
# COMPACT_ATOMS: atom_id res chain seq x y z
N MET A 1 6.22 -1.78 -14.34
CA MET A 1 6.11 -2.43 -13.01
C MET A 1 7.47 -2.75 -12.43
N ASN A 2 8.45 -3.18 -13.23
CA ASN A 2 9.83 -3.40 -12.80
C ASN A 2 10.46 -2.15 -12.16
N ASP A 3 10.29 -0.98 -12.77
CA ASP A 3 10.84 0.28 -12.23
C ASP A 3 10.32 0.59 -10.83
N LEU A 4 9.00 0.43 -10.61
CA LEU A 4 8.40 0.59 -9.29
C LEU A 4 8.97 -0.42 -8.30
N LYS A 5 9.15 -1.69 -8.73
CA LYS A 5 9.73 -2.73 -7.88
C LYS A 5 11.14 -2.37 -7.43
N GLN A 6 12.00 -1.96 -8.36
CA GLN A 6 13.37 -1.54 -8.08
C GLN A 6 13.40 -0.30 -7.17
N TRP A 7 12.55 0.69 -7.44
CA TRP A 7 12.44 1.89 -6.63
C TRP A 7 12.00 1.56 -5.20
N LEU A 8 11.00 0.69 -5.03
CA LEU A 8 10.53 0.26 -3.71
C LEU A 8 11.63 -0.46 -2.92
N GLU A 9 12.38 -1.36 -3.56
CA GLU A 9 13.53 -2.02 -2.93
C GLU A 9 14.56 -1.02 -2.42
N GLN A 10 14.94 -0.05 -3.26
CA GLN A 10 15.87 1.03 -2.91
C GLN A 10 15.35 1.92 -1.77
N ASN A 11 14.02 2.01 -1.60
CA ASN A 11 13.37 2.82 -0.57
C ASN A 11 13.01 2.02 0.70
N GLY A 12 13.60 0.84 0.87
CA GLY A 12 13.53 0.05 2.10
C GLY A 12 12.28 -0.81 2.23
N PHE A 13 11.57 -1.06 1.13
CA PHE A 13 10.46 -2.00 1.12
C PHE A 13 10.94 -3.44 1.07
N ARG A 14 10.19 -4.31 1.75
CA ARG A 14 10.34 -5.77 1.67
C ARG A 14 9.22 -6.35 0.82
N PHE A 15 9.55 -7.32 -0.02
CA PHE A 15 8.58 -7.99 -0.88
C PHE A 15 7.98 -9.21 -0.22
N LEU A 16 6.67 -9.35 -0.37
CA LEU A 16 5.89 -10.50 0.09
C LEU A 16 5.07 -11.03 -1.08
N LYS A 17 4.70 -12.31 -1.02
CA LYS A 17 3.73 -12.88 -1.97
C LYS A 17 2.35 -12.26 -1.76
N ASN A 18 1.69 -11.88 -2.85
CA ASN A 18 0.33 -11.34 -2.81
C ASN A 18 -0.70 -12.46 -2.71
N ASN A 19 -0.92 -12.94 -1.48
CA ASN A 19 -1.87 -14.02 -1.21
C ASN A 19 -3.35 -13.56 -1.25
N VAL A 20 -3.60 -12.25 -1.32
CA VAL A 20 -4.94 -11.65 -1.31
C VAL A 20 -5.26 -10.92 -2.62
N LYS A 21 -4.57 -11.28 -3.70
CA LYS A 21 -4.76 -10.64 -5.00
C LYS A 21 -6.17 -10.88 -5.53
N ARG A 22 -6.75 -9.85 -6.15
CA ARG A 22 -8.05 -9.99 -6.82
C ARG A 22 -7.96 -10.99 -7.97
N PRO A 23 -9.04 -11.75 -8.28
CA PRO A 23 -9.08 -12.60 -9.45
C PRO A 23 -8.66 -11.85 -10.71
N GLY A 24 -7.84 -12.51 -11.53
CA GLY A 24 -7.28 -11.94 -12.77
C GLY A 24 -6.13 -10.94 -12.59
N ASN A 25 -5.79 -10.52 -11.37
CA ASN A 25 -4.58 -9.73 -11.14
C ASN A 25 -3.34 -10.62 -11.37
N ILE A 26 -2.52 -10.23 -12.35
CA ILE A 26 -1.32 -10.97 -12.73
C ILE A 26 -0.12 -10.62 -11.84
N GLN A 27 -0.23 -9.59 -11.00
CA GLN A 27 0.80 -9.23 -10.02
C GLN A 27 0.68 -10.14 -8.80
N ASP A 28 1.79 -10.82 -8.47
CA ASP A 28 1.88 -11.85 -7.43
C ASP A 28 2.68 -11.40 -6.20
N TRP A 29 3.00 -10.11 -6.12
CA TRP A 29 3.79 -9.52 -5.05
C TRP A 29 3.07 -8.31 -4.43
N VAL A 30 3.41 -8.04 -3.18
CA VAL A 30 3.18 -6.75 -2.50
C VAL A 30 4.49 -6.30 -1.87
N ALA A 31 4.63 -5.00 -1.64
CA ALA A 31 5.81 -4.43 -1.01
C ALA A 31 5.40 -3.71 0.27
N THR A 32 6.07 -3.99 1.39
CA THR A 32 5.77 -3.39 2.69
C THR A 32 6.97 -2.67 3.28
N LYS A 33 6.73 -1.50 3.89
CA LYS A 33 7.74 -0.70 4.58
C LYS A 33 7.25 -0.34 5.97
N SER A 34 8.13 -0.45 6.96
CA SER A 34 7.85 -0.01 8.33
C SER A 34 7.78 1.52 8.39
N VAL A 35 6.81 2.04 9.15
CA VAL A 35 6.54 3.47 9.30
C VAL A 35 6.46 3.81 10.79
N PRO A 36 7.61 4.00 11.48
CA PRO A 36 7.67 4.10 12.94
C PRO A 36 6.79 5.20 13.54
N GLN A 37 6.55 6.28 12.80
CA GLN A 37 5.71 7.41 13.19
C GLN A 37 4.21 7.12 13.15
N ALA A 38 3.78 6.04 12.48
CA ALA A 38 2.37 5.66 12.43
C ALA A 38 1.89 5.09 13.77
N ARG A 39 0.60 5.30 14.08
CA ARG A 39 -0.06 4.58 15.18
C ARG A 39 0.08 3.07 14.99
N PRO A 40 0.44 2.29 16.02
CA PRO A 40 0.47 0.84 15.91
C PRO A 40 -0.94 0.26 15.79
N CYS A 41 -1.10 -0.79 14.99
CA CYS A 41 -2.28 -1.65 15.04
C CYS A 41 -2.40 -2.32 16.42
N GLU A 42 -3.57 -2.26 17.05
CA GLU A 42 -3.79 -2.78 18.41
C GLU A 42 -3.65 -4.31 18.53
N VAL A 43 -3.86 -5.05 17.44
CA VAL A 43 -3.81 -6.53 17.44
C VAL A 43 -2.40 -7.08 17.29
N ASN A 44 -1.54 -6.43 16.50
CA ASN A 44 -0.22 -6.98 16.13
C ASN A 44 0.93 -5.99 16.24
N GLY A 45 0.69 -4.76 16.70
CA GLY A 45 1.70 -3.72 16.85
C GLY A 45 2.29 -3.20 15.53
N ALA A 46 1.80 -3.68 14.38
CA ALA A 46 2.37 -3.33 13.09
C ALA A 46 2.17 -1.85 12.78
N ARG A 47 3.17 -1.26 12.13
CA ARG A 47 3.18 0.10 11.61
C ARG A 47 3.75 0.05 10.21
N ALA A 48 2.91 -0.15 9.20
CA ALA A 48 3.41 -0.40 7.85
C ALA A 48 2.54 0.21 6.78
N LEU A 49 3.20 0.73 5.74
CA LEU A 49 2.61 1.01 4.44
C LEU A 49 2.86 -0.18 3.51
N THR A 50 1.84 -0.53 2.73
CA THR A 50 1.90 -1.62 1.76
C THR A 50 1.50 -1.13 0.38
N VAL A 51 2.38 -1.33 -0.60
CA VAL A 51 2.08 -1.12 -2.02
C VAL A 51 1.52 -2.41 -2.60
N ARG A 52 0.30 -2.33 -3.14
CA ARG A 52 -0.46 -3.43 -3.75
C ARG A 52 -0.57 -3.17 -5.25
N PRO A 53 0.33 -3.75 -6.06
CA PRO A 53 0.32 -3.58 -7.51
C PRO A 53 -0.83 -4.36 -8.15
N HIS A 54 -1.34 -3.80 -9.23
CA HIS A 54 -2.42 -4.38 -9.99
C HIS A 54 -2.19 -4.27 -11.50
N GLN A 55 -2.49 -5.36 -12.19
CA GLN A 55 -2.52 -5.43 -13.64
C GLN A 55 -3.33 -6.66 -14.06
N TRP A 56 -4.18 -6.53 -15.07
CA TRP A 56 -5.03 -7.60 -15.60
C TRP A 56 -4.77 -7.86 -17.08
N ILE A 57 -5.15 -9.06 -17.52
CA ILE A 57 -5.31 -9.40 -18.94
C ILE A 57 -6.81 -9.36 -19.25
N PHE A 58 -7.23 -8.46 -20.12
CA PHE A 58 -8.62 -8.34 -20.59
C PHE A 58 -8.65 -8.56 -22.10
N SER A 59 -9.39 -9.56 -22.58
CA SER A 59 -9.48 -9.90 -24.01
C SER A 59 -8.12 -10.06 -24.70
N GLY A 60 -7.16 -10.71 -24.02
CA GLY A 60 -5.80 -10.92 -24.54
C GLY A 60 -4.87 -9.70 -24.47
N GLN A 61 -5.36 -8.55 -23.98
CA GLN A 61 -4.56 -7.34 -23.82
C GLN A 61 -4.22 -7.08 -22.36
N ILE A 62 -2.98 -6.65 -22.12
CA ILE A 62 -2.52 -6.25 -20.80
C ILE A 62 -3.02 -4.84 -20.51
N THR A 63 -3.75 -4.69 -19.41
CA THR A 63 -4.24 -3.40 -18.91
C THR A 63 -3.09 -2.52 -18.40
N LYS A 64 -3.36 -1.21 -18.28
CA LYS A 64 -2.43 -0.29 -17.63
C LYS A 64 -2.19 -0.73 -16.19
N ALA A 65 -0.93 -0.78 -15.81
CA ALA A 65 -0.52 -1.04 -14.43
C ALA A 65 -0.86 0.13 -13.52
N PHE A 66 -1.33 -0.18 -12.31
CA PHE A 66 -1.51 0.78 -11.23
C PHE A 66 -1.26 0.10 -9.89
N ALA A 67 -1.20 0.86 -8.80
CA ALA A 67 -1.07 0.29 -7.47
C ALA A 67 -1.90 1.08 -6.45
N ASP A 68 -2.27 0.41 -5.38
CA ASP A 68 -2.76 1.06 -4.17
C ASP A 68 -1.62 1.17 -3.16
N VAL A 69 -1.54 2.29 -2.45
CA VAL A 69 -0.68 2.44 -1.27
C VAL A 69 -1.58 2.46 -0.04
N VAL A 70 -1.35 1.51 0.87
CA VAL A 70 -2.31 1.18 1.93
C VAL A 70 -1.67 1.18 3.30
N ILE A 71 -2.36 1.78 4.28
CA ILE A 71 -2.15 1.54 5.72
C ILE A 71 -3.41 0.89 6.30
N ALA A 72 -3.24 -0.19 7.05
CA ALA A 72 -4.35 -0.93 7.64
C ALA A 72 -4.02 -1.37 9.06
N GLY A 73 -5.02 -1.40 9.92
CA GLY A 73 -4.86 -1.76 11.32
C GLY A 73 -6.18 -1.85 12.08
N TYR A 74 -6.10 -2.36 13.30
CA TYR A 74 -7.20 -2.43 14.24
C TYR A 74 -7.12 -1.27 15.22
N VAL A 75 -8.21 -0.52 15.36
CA VAL A 75 -8.34 0.64 16.24
C VAL A 75 -9.73 0.64 16.88
N ASN A 76 -9.79 0.77 18.21
CA ASN A 76 -11.04 0.91 18.97
C ASN A 76 -12.09 -0.17 18.63
N GLY A 77 -11.66 -1.41 18.41
CA GLY A 77 -12.58 -2.52 18.15
C GLY A 77 -12.93 -2.75 16.68
N ILE A 78 -12.39 -1.98 15.72
CA ILE A 78 -12.73 -2.06 14.30
C ILE A 78 -11.46 -2.12 13.43
N TRP A 79 -11.52 -2.89 12.35
CA TRP A 79 -10.51 -2.89 11.29
C TRP A 79 -10.74 -1.73 10.33
N TYR A 80 -9.70 -0.94 10.12
CA TYR A 80 -9.68 0.15 9.16
C TYR A 80 -8.60 -0.09 8.11
N GLU A 81 -8.88 0.36 6.89
CA GLU A 81 -7.94 0.41 5.79
C GLU A 81 -8.07 1.77 5.11
N LEU A 82 -6.94 2.49 5.00
CA LEU A 82 -6.84 3.74 4.25
C LEU A 82 -5.94 3.52 3.05
N ALA A 83 -6.38 3.99 1.89
CA ALA A 83 -5.65 3.77 0.64
C ALA A 83 -5.58 5.04 -0.22
N SER A 84 -4.41 5.27 -0.80
CA SER A 84 -4.29 6.01 -2.06
C SER A 84 -4.44 5.00 -3.19
N SER A 85 -5.56 5.02 -3.89
CA SER A 85 -5.92 3.96 -4.84
C SER A 85 -5.72 4.34 -6.29
N GLY A 86 -5.40 3.34 -7.12
CA GLY A 86 -5.38 3.49 -8.58
C GLY A 86 -4.23 4.34 -9.14
N ALA A 87 -3.19 4.60 -8.35
CA ALA A 87 -2.09 5.46 -8.77
C ALA A 87 -1.19 4.76 -9.80
N ALA A 88 -0.75 5.50 -10.81
CA ALA A 88 0.22 4.99 -11.76
C ALA A 88 1.59 4.78 -11.10
N PRO A 89 2.41 3.81 -11.54
CA PRO A 89 3.71 3.54 -10.94
C PRO A 89 4.63 4.78 -10.83
N ASN A 90 4.68 5.61 -11.86
CA ASN A 90 5.45 6.85 -11.88
C ASN A 90 4.91 7.90 -10.90
N GLU A 91 3.59 7.98 -10.75
CA GLU A 91 2.97 8.88 -9.79
C GLU A 91 3.33 8.49 -8.36
N ILE A 92 3.31 7.19 -8.02
CA ILE A 92 3.73 6.70 -6.71
C ILE A 92 5.18 7.11 -6.42
N MET A 93 6.09 6.90 -7.39
CA MET A 93 7.50 7.25 -7.21
C MET A 93 7.72 8.77 -7.05
N GLN A 94 6.98 9.60 -7.79
CA GLN A 94 7.12 11.07 -7.75
C GLN A 94 6.47 11.68 -6.51
N ARG A 95 5.32 11.16 -6.10
CA ARG A 95 4.49 11.73 -5.01
C ARG A 95 4.62 10.94 -3.71
N TRP A 96 5.56 10.01 -3.60
CA TRP A 96 5.72 9.17 -2.42
C TRP A 96 5.72 9.95 -1.09
N PRO A 97 6.49 11.05 -0.93
CA PRO A 97 6.51 11.79 0.34
C PRO A 97 5.14 12.38 0.72
N GLU A 98 4.36 12.79 -0.27
CA GLU A 98 3.00 13.31 -0.07
C GLU A 98 2.04 12.19 0.32
N ILE A 99 2.06 11.06 -0.41
CA ILE A 99 1.20 9.90 -0.17
C ILE A 99 1.45 9.33 1.23
N GLU A 100 2.72 9.11 1.59
CA GLU A 100 3.12 8.60 2.90
C GLU A 100 2.63 9.52 4.02
N ARG A 101 2.92 10.83 3.91
CA ARG A 101 2.51 11.82 4.92
C ARG A 101 0.99 11.85 5.11
N ASN A 102 0.23 11.89 4.01
CA ASN A 102 -1.22 12.01 4.07
C ASN A 102 -1.86 10.75 4.66
N LEU A 103 -1.40 9.55 4.26
CA LEU A 103 -1.90 8.29 4.82
C LEU A 103 -1.57 8.14 6.30
N VAL A 104 -0.36 8.52 6.72
CA VAL A 104 0.04 8.48 8.13
C VAL A 104 -0.79 9.45 8.97
N ALA A 105 -0.97 10.69 8.50
CA ALA A 105 -1.77 11.68 9.23
C ALA A 105 -3.23 11.23 9.36
N ALA A 106 -3.84 10.72 8.27
CA ALA A 106 -5.20 10.20 8.32
C ALA A 106 -5.31 8.97 9.24
N TRP A 107 -4.30 8.10 9.26
CA TRP A 107 -4.27 6.94 10.16
C TRP A 107 -4.19 7.34 11.64
N GLN A 108 -3.40 8.36 11.96
CA GLN A 108 -3.31 8.88 13.33
C GLN A 108 -4.66 9.43 13.81
N ALA A 109 -5.40 10.13 12.94
CA ALA A 109 -6.67 10.78 13.27
C ALA A 109 -7.83 9.81 13.63
N ILE A 110 -7.84 8.57 13.12
CA ILE A 110 -8.96 7.61 13.29
C ILE A 110 -9.33 7.33 14.75
N GLY A 111 -8.43 7.54 15.72
CA GLY A 111 -8.71 7.35 17.14
C GLY A 111 -8.52 8.57 18.02
N GLU A 112 -8.40 9.77 17.44
CA GLU A 112 -8.31 11.04 18.19
C GLU A 112 -9.69 11.62 18.54
N GLY A 113 -10.78 11.03 18.02
CA GLY A 113 -12.14 11.37 18.40
C GLY A 113 -12.45 10.95 19.85
N LYS A 114 -12.28 11.87 20.78
CA LYS A 114 -12.98 11.89 22.08
C LYS A 114 -14.02 12.99 22.07
#